data_AF-A0A097QUP8-F1
#
_entry.id   AF-A0A097QUP8-F1
#
_cell.length_a   1.000
_cell.length_b   1.000
_cell.length_c   1.000
_cell.angle_alpha   90.00
_cell.angle_beta   90.00
_cell.angle_gamma   90.00
#
_symmetry.space_group_name_H-M   'P 1'
#
loop_
_entity.id
_entity.type
_entity.pdbx_description
1 polymer ?
#
loop_
_entity_poly.entity_id
_entity_poly.type
_entity_poly.pdbx_seq_one_letter_code
_entity_poly.pdbx_strand_id
1 'polypeptide(L)'
;MASDVEKVVKLFQRRETQEAFGEWIVQLARKIHERPEDIVWFFEEMRKREGWDEKLEEFERITKDLSPEELFELAVREAENAPEIRESTEKLITDARRKIEKFRRIEEKLKRIGVI
;
A
#
# COMPACT_ATOMS: atom_id res chain seq x y z
N MET A 1 -6.78 -20.63 16.38
CA MET A 1 -6.91 -19.28 15.78
C MET A 1 -6.63 -19.25 14.27
N ALA A 2 -5.84 -20.17 13.69
CA ALA A 2 -5.64 -20.26 12.24
C ALA A 2 -6.91 -20.63 11.41
N SER A 3 -7.90 -21.31 12.03
CA SER A 3 -9.10 -21.82 11.35
C SER A 3 -10.06 -20.74 10.83
N ASP A 4 -10.12 -19.56 11.46
CA ASP A 4 -11.12 -18.56 11.10
C ASP A 4 -10.64 -17.66 9.97
N VAL A 5 -9.35 -17.33 9.96
CA VAL A 5 -8.70 -16.63 8.84
C VAL A 5 -8.78 -17.46 7.56
N GLU A 6 -8.53 -18.76 7.64
CA GLU A 6 -8.58 -19.64 6.48
C GLU A 6 -10.02 -19.81 5.94
N LYS A 7 -11.03 -19.77 6.81
CA LYS A 7 -12.46 -19.75 6.43
C LYS A 7 -12.85 -18.43 5.78
N VAL A 8 -12.39 -17.31 6.32
CA VAL A 8 -12.63 -15.97 5.75
C VAL A 8 -11.99 -15.86 4.36
N VAL A 9 -10.75 -16.35 4.21
CA VAL A 9 -10.05 -16.39 2.90
C VAL A 9 -10.78 -17.29 1.90
N LYS A 10 -11.28 -18.46 2.31
CA LYS A 10 -12.10 -19.35 1.46
C LYS A 10 -13.47 -18.75 1.11
N LEU A 11 -14.03 -17.89 1.96
CA LEU A 11 -15.25 -17.13 1.64
C LEU A 11 -14.95 -16.07 0.57
N PHE A 12 -13.86 -15.32 0.68
CA PHE A 12 -13.43 -14.33 -0.33
C PHE A 12 -13.18 -14.92 -1.72
N GLN A 13 -12.94 -16.23 -1.84
CA GLN A 13 -12.79 -16.93 -3.12
C GLN A 13 -14.13 -17.26 -3.82
N ARG A 14 -15.28 -17.02 -3.18
CA ARG A 14 -16.61 -17.23 -3.79
C ARG A 14 -17.05 -15.97 -4.54
N ARG A 15 -17.67 -16.15 -5.72
CA ARG A 15 -18.23 -15.06 -6.55
C ARG A 15 -19.15 -14.12 -5.75
N GLU A 16 -20.01 -14.68 -4.91
CA GLU A 16 -20.95 -13.94 -4.05
C GLU A 16 -20.23 -12.95 -3.11
N THR A 17 -19.04 -13.31 -2.63
CA THR A 17 -18.24 -12.49 -1.71
C THR A 17 -17.47 -11.41 -2.46
N GLN A 18 -17.06 -11.67 -3.70
CA GLN A 18 -16.49 -10.65 -4.59
C GLN A 18 -17.55 -9.61 -5.01
N GLU A 19 -18.78 -10.05 -5.26
CA GLU A 19 -19.92 -9.18 -5.56
C GLU A 19 -20.29 -8.30 -4.35
N ALA A 20 -20.37 -8.89 -3.15
CA ALA A 20 -20.62 -8.14 -1.91
C ALA A 20 -19.52 -7.11 -1.62
N PHE A 21 -18.25 -7.46 -1.87
CA PHE A 21 -17.14 -6.52 -1.73
C PHE A 21 -17.22 -5.40 -2.77
N GLY A 22 -17.52 -5.72 -4.03
CA GLY A 22 -17.70 -4.72 -5.08
C GLY A 22 -18.84 -3.75 -4.77
N GLU A 23 -19.97 -4.25 -4.28
CA GLU A 23 -21.10 -3.41 -3.89
C GLU A 23 -20.74 -2.51 -2.71
N TRP A 24 -20.05 -3.04 -1.70
CA TRP A 24 -19.55 -2.25 -0.57
C TRP A 24 -18.61 -1.13 -1.01
N ILE A 25 -17.66 -1.41 -1.92
CA ILE A 25 -16.76 -0.39 -2.48
C ILE A 25 -17.54 0.72 -3.20
N VAL A 26 -18.54 0.36 -4.01
CA VAL A 26 -19.39 1.33 -4.73
C VAL A 26 -20.19 2.19 -3.74
N GLN A 27 -20.78 1.59 -2.72
CA GLN A 27 -21.53 2.32 -1.69
C GLN A 27 -20.62 3.26 -0.91
N LEU A 28 -19.41 2.81 -0.57
CA LEU A 28 -18.42 3.61 0.14
C LEU A 28 -17.96 4.81 -0.69
N ALA A 29 -17.62 4.57 -1.95
CA ALA A 29 -17.23 5.59 -2.92
C ALA A 29 -18.32 6.67 -3.05
N ARG A 30 -19.59 6.26 -3.17
CA ARG A 30 -20.74 7.18 -3.20
C ARG A 30 -20.84 8.00 -1.91
N LYS A 31 -20.69 7.37 -0.75
CA LYS A 31 -20.82 8.01 0.56
C LYS A 31 -19.77 9.10 0.79
N ILE A 32 -18.55 8.90 0.29
CA ILE A 32 -17.45 9.87 0.46
C ILE A 32 -17.17 10.74 -0.78
N HIS A 33 -18.00 10.62 -1.80
CA HIS A 33 -17.86 11.34 -3.08
C HIS A 33 -16.46 11.14 -3.70
N GLU A 34 -16.05 9.87 -3.82
CA GLU A 34 -14.85 9.44 -4.54
C GLU A 34 -15.23 8.41 -5.60
N ARG A 35 -14.30 8.04 -6.48
CA ARG A 35 -14.54 6.97 -7.45
C ARG A 35 -14.23 5.61 -6.82
N PRO A 36 -14.95 4.52 -7.19
CA PRO A 36 -14.66 3.17 -6.71
C PRO A 36 -13.19 2.77 -6.87
N GLU A 37 -12.55 3.13 -7.99
CA GLU A 37 -11.14 2.83 -8.27
C GLU A 37 -10.20 3.55 -7.29
N ASP A 38 -10.59 4.74 -6.82
CA ASP A 38 -9.80 5.50 -5.87
C ASP A 38 -9.85 4.87 -4.47
N ILE A 39 -10.98 4.25 -4.11
CA ILE A 39 -11.14 3.46 -2.88
C ILE A 39 -10.28 2.20 -2.93
N VAL A 40 -10.36 1.44 -4.02
CA VAL A 40 -9.54 0.24 -4.21
C VAL A 40 -8.06 0.59 -4.12
N TRP A 41 -7.64 1.62 -4.86
CA TRP A 41 -6.28 2.13 -4.82
C TRP A 41 -5.85 2.53 -3.40
N PHE A 42 -6.71 3.21 -2.63
CA PHE A 42 -6.38 3.61 -1.25
C PHE A 42 -6.07 2.41 -0.36
N PHE A 43 -6.92 1.37 -0.38
CA PHE A 43 -6.69 0.17 0.42
C PHE A 43 -5.47 -0.64 -0.04
N GLU A 44 -5.18 -0.64 -1.35
CA GLU A 44 -3.94 -1.22 -1.87
C GLU A 44 -2.70 -0.48 -1.36
N GLU A 45 -2.72 0.87 -1.34
CA GLU A 45 -1.61 1.66 -0.79
C GLU A 45 -1.46 1.50 0.72
N MET A 46 -2.55 1.38 1.47
CA MET A 46 -2.52 1.03 2.90
C MET A 46 -1.80 -0.30 3.13
N ARG A 47 -2.19 -1.34 2.40
CA ARG A 47 -1.55 -2.66 2.49
C ARG A 47 -0.07 -2.61 2.12
N LYS A 48 0.30 -1.84 1.09
CA LYS A 48 1.71 -1.65 0.73
C LYS A 48 2.47 -0.99 1.87
N ARG A 49 1.88 0.02 2.52
CA ARG A 49 2.51 0.75 3.63
C ARG A 49 2.81 -0.16 4.82
N GLU A 50 1.87 -1.01 5.23
CA GLU A 50 2.11 -2.01 6.27
C GLU A 50 3.30 -2.92 5.88
N GLY A 51 3.36 -3.36 4.62
CA GLY A 51 4.50 -4.12 4.11
C GLY A 51 5.81 -3.33 3.99
N TRP A 52 5.76 -2.00 3.89
CA TRP A 52 6.96 -1.15 3.94
C TRP A 52 7.49 -1.03 5.37
N ASP A 53 6.62 -0.93 6.37
CA ASP A 53 7.01 -0.85 7.78
C ASP A 53 7.73 -2.16 8.19
N GLU A 54 7.19 -3.33 7.83
CA GLU A 54 7.84 -4.63 8.07
C GLU A 54 9.22 -4.74 7.38
N LYS A 55 9.31 -4.33 6.11
CA LYS A 55 10.57 -4.34 5.37
C LYS A 55 11.60 -3.38 5.93
N LEU A 56 11.16 -2.22 6.42
CA LEU A 56 12.04 -1.24 7.03
C LEU A 56 12.62 -1.79 8.34
N GLU A 57 11.78 -2.39 9.19
CA GLU A 57 12.24 -3.05 10.42
C GLU A 57 13.23 -4.19 10.12
N GLU A 58 12.96 -5.01 9.10
CA GLU A 58 13.89 -6.06 8.67
C GLU A 58 15.21 -5.48 8.16
N PHE A 59 15.14 -4.43 7.33
CA PHE A 59 16.31 -3.75 6.80
C PHE A 59 17.15 -3.13 7.92
N GLU A 60 16.53 -2.42 8.86
CA GLU A 60 17.21 -1.86 10.03
C GLU A 60 17.88 -2.96 10.84
N ARG A 61 17.23 -4.10 11.06
CA ARG A 61 17.82 -5.24 11.76
C ARG A 61 19.04 -5.79 11.04
N ILE A 62 18.99 -5.92 9.71
CA ILE A 62 20.09 -6.44 8.89
C ILE A 62 21.26 -5.45 8.83
N THR A 63 20.97 -4.15 8.78
CA THR A 63 21.97 -3.10 8.57
C THR A 63 22.58 -2.55 9.85
N LYS A 64 21.96 -2.79 11.02
CA LYS A 64 22.36 -2.24 12.31
C LYS A 64 23.83 -2.47 12.67
N ASP A 65 24.36 -3.64 12.33
CA ASP A 65 25.71 -4.07 12.72
C ASP A 65 26.68 -4.08 11.52
N LEU A 66 26.27 -3.55 10.36
CA LEU A 66 27.13 -3.46 9.19
C LEU A 66 28.09 -2.27 9.29
N SER A 67 29.32 -2.48 8.81
CA SER A 67 30.29 -1.41 8.59
C SER A 67 29.86 -0.49 7.44
N PRO A 68 30.40 0.75 7.37
CA PRO A 68 30.15 1.65 6.23
C PRO A 68 30.46 1.02 4.86
N GLU A 69 31.52 0.21 4.77
CA GLU A 69 31.89 -0.51 3.56
C GLU A 69 30.84 -1.55 3.16
N GLU A 70 30.33 -2.34 4.12
CA GLU A 70 29.28 -3.33 3.87
C GLU A 70 27.95 -2.68 3.48
N LEU A 71 27.62 -1.52 4.08
CA LEU A 71 26.45 -0.74 3.68
C LEU A 71 26.56 -0.22 2.25
N PHE A 72 27.77 0.20 1.84
CA PHE A 72 28.02 0.66 0.48
C PHE A 72 27.86 -0.48 -0.54
N GLU A 73 28.45 -1.65 -0.27
CA GLU A 73 28.29 -2.84 -1.12
C GLU A 73 26.82 -3.28 -1.23
N LEU A 74 26.09 -3.24 -0.12
CA LEU A 74 24.65 -3.50 -0.12
C LEU A 74 23.89 -2.51 -1.00
N ALA A 75 24.16 -1.21 -0.87
CA ALA A 75 23.50 -0.17 -1.66
C ALA A 75 23.80 -0.30 -3.17
N VAL A 76 25.04 -0.62 -3.54
CA VAL A 76 25.42 -0.88 -4.94
C VAL A 76 24.64 -2.07 -5.48
N ARG A 77 24.62 -3.19 -4.76
CA ARG A 77 23.88 -4.39 -5.17
C ARG A 77 22.39 -4.12 -5.36
N GLU A 78 21.76 -3.39 -4.44
CA GLU A 78 20.34 -3.03 -4.58
C GLU A 78 20.11 -2.09 -5.77
N ALA A 79 21.01 -1.13 -6.03
CA ALA A 79 20.92 -0.23 -7.17
C ALA A 79 21.06 -0.97 -8.51
N GLU A 80 21.94 -1.97 -8.60
CA GLU A 80 22.10 -2.82 -9.80
C GLU A 80 20.85 -3.65 -10.11
N ASN A 81 20.10 -4.02 -9.07
CA ASN A 81 18.85 -4.78 -9.20
C ASN A 81 17.61 -3.88 -9.30
N ALA A 82 17.77 -2.57 -9.18
CA ALA A 82 16.65 -1.64 -9.23
C ALA A 82 16.09 -1.54 -10.66
N PRO A 83 14.76 -1.45 -10.82
CA PRO A 83 14.16 -1.23 -12.12
C PRO A 83 14.63 0.10 -12.72
N GLU A 84 14.85 0.11 -14.04
CA GLU A 84 15.25 1.31 -14.77
C GLU A 84 14.16 2.39 -14.65
N ILE A 85 14.51 3.51 -14.02
CA ILE A 85 13.62 4.67 -13.89
C ILE A 85 13.82 5.58 -15.09
N ARG A 86 12.85 5.57 -16.00
CA ARG A 86 12.87 6.39 -17.24
C ARG A 86 12.33 7.80 -17.07
N GLU A 87 11.82 8.11 -15.88
CA GLU A 87 11.15 9.37 -15.58
C GLU A 87 12.12 10.32 -14.87
N SER A 88 11.97 11.63 -15.14
CA SER A 88 12.78 12.62 -14.42
C SER A 88 12.41 12.65 -12.94
N THR A 89 13.39 12.95 -12.09
CA THR A 89 13.20 13.12 -10.65
C THR A 89 12.07 14.11 -10.34
N GLU A 90 11.98 15.21 -11.08
CA GLU A 90 10.93 16.21 -10.93
C GLU A 90 9.53 15.63 -11.19
N LYS A 91 9.39 14.79 -12.23
CA LYS A 91 8.12 14.11 -12.54
C LYS A 91 7.74 13.16 -11.41
N LEU A 92 8.68 12.36 -10.93
CA LEU A 92 8.47 11.43 -9.82
C LEU A 92 8.00 12.16 -8.55
N ILE A 93 8.66 13.27 -8.20
CA ILE A 93 8.28 14.09 -7.04
C ILE A 93 6.87 14.66 -7.22
N THR A 94 6.56 15.16 -8.41
CA THR A 94 5.24 15.72 -8.72
C THR A 94 4.14 14.67 -8.59
N ASP A 95 4.37 13.47 -9.14
CA ASP A 95 3.42 12.37 -9.07
C ASP A 95 3.27 11.84 -7.64
N ALA A 96 4.37 11.77 -6.88
CA ALA A 96 4.34 11.40 -5.47
C ALA A 96 3.49 12.39 -4.64
N ARG A 97 3.68 13.71 -4.85
CA ARG A 97 2.87 14.75 -4.17
C ARG A 97 1.38 14.58 -4.44
N ARG A 98 1.00 14.39 -5.72
CA ARG A 98 -0.40 14.16 -6.12
C ARG A 98 -0.99 12.92 -5.46
N LYS A 99 -0.23 11.82 -5.42
CA LYS A 99 -0.66 10.57 -4.78
C LYS A 99 -0.84 10.75 -3.26
N ILE A 100 0.10 11.41 -2.58
CA ILE A 100 0.01 11.68 -1.14
C ILE A 100 -1.22 12.54 -0.80
N GLU A 101 -1.49 13.58 -1.58
CA GLU A 101 -2.66 14.43 -1.38
C GLU A 101 -3.97 13.66 -1.57
N LYS A 102 -4.06 12.86 -2.64
CA LYS A 102 -5.20 11.96 -2.88
C LYS A 102 -5.38 10.97 -1.73
N PHE A 103 -4.30 10.36 -1.25
CA PHE A 103 -4.34 9.42 -0.14
C PHE A 103 -4.92 10.07 1.12
N ARG A 104 -4.37 11.22 1.54
CA ARG A 104 -4.83 11.95 2.73
C ARG A 104 -6.30 12.36 2.61
N ARG A 105 -6.72 12.85 1.44
CA ARG A 105 -8.11 13.22 1.19
C ARG A 105 -9.08 12.05 1.42
N ILE A 106 -8.74 10.87 0.92
CA ILE A 106 -9.56 9.66 1.09
C ILE A 106 -9.49 9.17 2.54
N GLU A 107 -8.31 9.17 3.15
CA GLU A 107 -8.10 8.78 4.55
C GLU A 107 -8.98 9.60 5.50
N GLU A 108 -8.96 10.92 5.39
CA GLU A 108 -9.78 11.81 6.22
C GLU A 108 -11.28 11.53 6.06
N LYS A 109 -11.72 11.32 4.81
CA LYS A 109 -13.11 11.02 4.52
C LYS A 109 -13.55 9.69 5.13
N LEU A 110 -12.72 8.65 5.06
CA LEU A 110 -12.98 7.35 5.65
C LEU A 110 -12.99 7.39 7.18
N LYS A 111 -12.06 8.13 7.80
CA LYS A 111 -12.05 8.38 9.26
C LYS A 111 -13.34 9.05 9.73
N ARG A 112 -13.83 10.07 9.01
CA ARG A 112 -15.08 10.78 9.36
C ARG A 112 -16.31 9.88 9.39
N ILE A 113 -16.32 8.79 8.63
CA ILE A 113 -17.45 7.85 8.56
C ILE A 113 -17.20 6.56 9.34
N GLY A 114 -16.07 6.46 10.08
CA GLY A 114 -15.74 5.34 10.97
C GLY A 114 -15.38 4.04 10.26
N VAL A 115 -14.84 4.11 9.03
CA VAL A 115 -14.41 2.91 8.29
C VAL A 115 -12.98 2.51 8.65
N ILE A 116 -12.14 3.50 8.97
CA ILE A 116 -10.77 3.34 9.49
C ILE A 116 -10.57 4.25 10.71
#